data_AF-A0A6A8MLH8-F1
#
_entry.id   AF-A0A6A8MLH8-F1
#
_cell.length_a   1.000
_cell.length_b   1.000
_cell.length_c   1.000
_cell.angle_alpha   90.00
_cell.angle_beta   90.00
_cell.angle_gamma   90.00
#
_symmetry.space_group_name_H-M   'P 1'
#
loop_
_entity.id
_entity.type
_entity.pdbx_description
1 polymer ?
#
loop_
_entity_poly.entity_id
_entity_poly.type
_entity_poly.pdbx_seq_one_letter_code
_entity_poly.pdbx_strand_id
1 'polypeptide(L)' 'MEWVLGFIAIALLIVGLVGQAFEMKKIRLATNRDEELASANIFLNKKNFKWYAIICAGMILWYASERS' A
#
# COMPACT_ATOMS: atom_id res chain seq x y z
N MET A 1 -10.97 -18.00 14.41
CA MET A 1 -9.67 -17.32 14.23
C MET A 1 -8.65 -18.32 13.71
N GLU A 2 -8.63 -18.52 12.40
CA GLU A 2 -7.46 -19.09 11.72
C GLU A 2 -6.30 -18.11 11.89
N TRP A 3 -5.52 -18.23 12.97
CA TRP A 3 -4.45 -17.30 13.34
C TRP A 3 -3.48 -17.03 12.18
N VAL A 4 -3.29 -18.02 11.30
CA VAL A 4 -2.48 -17.92 10.08
C VAL A 4 -3.03 -16.85 9.13
N LEU A 5 -4.34 -16.78 8.90
CA LEU A 5 -4.97 -15.75 8.05
C LEU A 5 -4.78 -14.35 8.65
N GLY A 6 -4.91 -14.22 9.97
CA GLY A 6 -4.64 -12.98 10.69
C GLY A 6 -3.19 -12.50 10.51
N PHE A 7 -2.20 -13.39 10.65
CA PHE A 7 -0.79 -13.05 10.42
C PHE A 7 -0.50 -12.66 8.97
N ILE A 8 -1.08 -13.38 8.00
CA ILE A 8 -0.93 -13.06 6.57
C ILE A 8 -1.54 -11.69 6.27
N ALA A 9 -2.72 -11.39 6.81
CA ALA A 9 -3.39 -10.11 6.63
C ALA A 9 -2.54 -8.94 7.17
N ILE A 10 -1.99 -9.09 8.38
CA ILE A 10 -1.08 -8.09 8.98
C ILE A 10 0.17 -7.92 8.13
N ALA A 11 0.79 -9.01 7.68
CA ALA A 11 1.99 -8.95 6.83
C ALA A 11 1.71 -8.19 5.52
N LEU A 12 0.57 -8.45 4.88
CA LEU A 12 0.15 -7.74 3.67
C LEU A 12 -0.08 -6.25 3.94
N LEU A 13 -0.73 -5.89 5.05
CA LEU A 13 -0.92 -4.48 5.42
C LEU A 13 0.41 -3.77 5.64
N ILE A 14 1.35 -4.38 6.36
CA ILE A 14 2.68 -3.80 6.61
C ILE A 14 3.42 -3.61 5.29
N VAL A 15 3.50 -4.64 4.44
CA VAL A 15 4.18 -4.58 3.14
C VAL A 15 3.52 -3.55 2.23
N GLY A 16 2.19 -3.51 2.21
CA GLY A 16 1.41 -2.53 1.46
C GLY A 16 1.74 -1.10 1.83
N LEU A 17 1.64 -0.76 3.13
CA LEU A 17 1.89 0.60 3.64
C LEU A 17 3.35 1.01 3.48
N VAL A 18 4.29 0.14 3.87
CA VAL A 18 5.73 0.42 3.78
C VAL A 18 6.16 0.56 2.32
N GLY A 19 5.75 -0.37 1.46
CA GLY A 19 6.03 -0.32 0.04
C GLY A 19 5.47 0.93 -0.64
N GLN A 20 4.23 1.32 -0.29
CA GLN A 20 3.63 2.55 -0.77
C GLN A 20 4.46 3.78 -0.36
N ALA A 21 4.91 3.86 0.89
CA ALA A 21 5.73 4.96 1.38
C ALA A 21 7.07 5.07 0.62
N PHE A 22 7.74 3.94 0.36
CA PHE A 22 8.96 3.90 -0.43
C PHE A 22 8.73 4.30 -1.89
N GLU A 23 7.63 3.86 -2.50
CA GLU A 23 7.30 4.22 -3.88
C GLU A 23 6.96 5.71 -4.01
N MET A 24 6.21 6.27 -3.04
CA MET A 24 5.98 7.72 -2.95
C MET A 24 7.29 8.51 -2.81
N LYS A 25 8.23 8.02 -2.00
CA LYS A 25 9.58 8.61 -1.91
C LYS A 25 10.31 8.55 -3.26
N LYS A 26 10.25 7.42 -3.98
CA LYS A 26 10.85 7.27 -5.31
C LYS A 26 10.24 8.20 -6.35
N ILE A 27 8.91 8.32 -6.37
CA ILE A 27 8.20 9.24 -7.27
C ILE A 27 8.65 10.68 -7.00
N ARG A 28 8.67 11.12 -5.74
CA ARG A 28 9.16 12.46 -5.37
C ARG A 28 10.59 12.70 -5.87
N LEU A 29 11.49 11.75 -5.65
CA LEU A 29 12.88 11.85 -6.09
C LEU A 29 13.01 11.92 -7.63
N ALA A 30 12.19 11.17 -8.36
CA ALA A 30 12.17 11.20 -9.82
C ALA A 30 11.54 12.47 -10.40
N THR A 31 10.55 13.06 -9.71
CA THR A 31 9.82 14.26 -10.13
C THR A 31 10.54 15.56 -9.77
N ASN A 32 11.55 15.57 -8.89
CA ASN A 32 12.35 16.78 -8.57
C ASN A 32 13.03 17.50 -9.77
N ARG A 33 12.88 17.01 -11.01
CA ARG A 33 13.28 17.73 -12.24
C ARG A 33 12.19 18.66 -12.80
N ASP A 34 10.92 18.40 -12.51
CA ASP A 34 9.77 19.13 -13.03
C ASP A 34 8.86 19.50 -11.84
N GLU A 35 8.48 20.77 -11.71
CA GLU A 35 7.97 21.51 -10.53
C GLU A 35 6.75 20.94 -9.75
N GLU A 36 6.35 19.68 -9.92
CA GLU A 36 5.13 19.05 -9.40
C GLU A 36 5.27 18.34 -8.03
N LEU A 37 6.21 18.76 -7.17
CA LEU A 37 6.49 18.13 -5.87
C LEU A 37 5.31 18.12 -4.88
N ALA A 38 4.30 18.96 -5.10
CA ALA A 38 3.10 19.08 -4.27
C ALA A 38 1.80 18.59 -4.97
N SER A 39 1.90 18.03 -6.17
CA SER A 39 0.71 17.59 -6.92
C SER A 39 0.07 16.39 -6.23
N ALA A 40 -1.23 16.49 -5.92
CA ALA A 40 -2.02 15.40 -5.34
C ALA A 40 -1.98 14.11 -6.21
N ASN A 41 -1.54 14.24 -7.47
CA ASN A 41 -1.30 13.14 -8.40
C ASN A 41 -0.29 12.10 -7.90
N ILE A 42 0.58 12.41 -6.93
CA ILE A 42 1.51 11.40 -6.38
C ILE A 42 0.72 10.23 -5.77
N PHE A 43 -0.41 10.49 -5.10
CA PHE A 43 -1.25 9.43 -4.53
C PHE A 43 -1.96 8.62 -5.62
N LEU A 44 -2.38 9.26 -6.72
CA LEU A 44 -3.06 8.61 -7.84
C LEU A 44 -2.09 7.99 -8.88
N ASN A 45 -0.78 8.00 -8.60
CA ASN A 45 0.20 7.47 -9.53
C ASN A 45 0.00 5.96 -9.74
N LYS A 46 0.05 5.50 -11.00
CA LYS A 46 -0.09 4.07 -11.35
C LYS A 46 0.89 3.16 -10.60
N LYS A 47 2.06 3.67 -10.22
CA LYS A 47 3.05 2.94 -9.40
C LYS A 47 2.57 2.68 -7.96
N ASN A 48 1.70 3.53 -7.41
CA ASN A 48 1.08 3.35 -6.10
C ASN A 48 -0.13 2.40 -6.13
N PHE A 49 -0.78 2.23 -7.28
CA PHE A 49 -1.96 1.36 -7.43
C PHE A 49 -1.73 -0.06 -6.93
N LYS A 50 -0.56 -0.65 -7.23
CA LYS A 50 -0.20 -2.01 -6.76
C LYS A 50 -0.18 -2.11 -5.23
N TRP A 51 0.25 -1.06 -4.54
CA TRP A 51 0.32 -1.06 -3.08
C TRP A 51 -1.07 -0.92 -2.46
N TYR A 52 -1.96 -0.14 -3.05
CA TYR A 52 -3.38 -0.09 -2.64
C TYR A 52 -4.07 -1.44 -2.82
N ALA A 53 -3.79 -2.16 -3.91
CA ALA A 53 -4.34 -3.51 -4.12
C ALA A 53 -3.89 -4.48 -3.01
N ILE A 54 -2.62 -4.42 -2.59
CA ILE A 54 -2.09 -5.22 -1.48
C ILE A 54 -2.76 -4.85 -0.15
N ILE A 55 -2.93 -3.55 0.14
CA ILE A 55 -3.61 -3.08 1.34
C ILE A 55 -5.06 -3.58 1.38
N CYS A 56 -5.79 -3.43 0.27
CA CYS A 56 -7.17 -3.92 0.16
C CYS A 56 -7.25 -5.45 0.35
N ALA A 57 -6.34 -6.21 -0.26
CA ALA A 57 -6.28 -7.66 -0.06
C ALA A 57 -6.01 -8.02 1.41
N GLY A 58 -5.10 -7.32 2.08
CA GLY A 58 -4.85 -7.46 3.51
C GLY A 58 -6.08 -7.16 4.37
N MET A 59 -6.83 -6.10 4.05
CA MET A 59 -8.09 -5.78 4.76
C MET A 59 -9.17 -6.85 4.56
N ILE A 60 -9.33 -7.37 3.33
CA ILE A 60 -10.29 -8.43 3.05
C ILE A 60 -9.92 -9.71 3.81
N LEU A 61 -8.64 -10.08 3.81
CA LEU A 61 -8.15 -11.26 4.54
C LEU A 61 -8.30 -11.08 6.06
N TRP A 62 -8.06 -9.87 6.57
CA TRP A 62 -8.30 -9.58 7.98
C TRP A 62 -9.79 -9.73 8.33
N TYR A 63 -10.68 -9.16 7.52
CA TYR A 63 -12.13 -9.29 7.71
C TYR A 63 -12.58 -10.76 7.66
N ALA A 64 -12.06 -11.53 6.71
CA ALA A 64 -12.33 -12.96 6.62
C ALA A 64 -11.80 -13.73 7.84
N SER A 65 -10.59 -13.40 8.32
CA SER A 65 -10.01 -13.98 9.54
C SER A 65 -10.82 -13.68 10.79
N GLU A 66 -11.38 -12.48 10.90
CA GLU A 66 -12.21 -12.05 12.04
C GLU A 66 -13.58 -12.75 12.04
N ARG A 67 -14.10 -13.09 10.86
CA ARG A 67 -15.42 -13.73 10.68
C ARG A 67 -15.36 -15.25 10.51
N SER A 68 -14.18 -15.86 10.63
CA SER A 68 -13.95 -17.32 10.60
C SER A 68 -13.55 -17.87 11.96
#